data_AF-A0A0H4XFR3-F1
#
_entry.id   AF-A0A0H4XFR3-F1
#
_cell.length_a   1.000
_cell.length_b   1.000
_cell.length_c   1.000
_cell.angle_alpha   90.00
_cell.angle_beta   90.00
_cell.angle_gamma   90.00
#
_symmetry.space_group_name_H-M   'P 1'
#
loop_
_entity.id
_entity.type
_entity.pdbx_description
1 polymer ?
#
loop_
_entity_poly.entity_id
_entity_poly.type
_entity_poly.pdbx_seq_one_letter_code
_entity_poly.pdbx_strand_id
1 'polypeptide(L)'
;MTYAAPVLAADVDPASLYEVSTEGTSAQVKAGETGSFVLTIKSKEGAHVSDEAPLRLEVKGTLLTPAKEKLVLSDSVAKKAEGQAFADPRFVVPFTTASAGKGSLDAKLVFFICTEKICARQQKTFSLPVEVL
;
A
#
# COMPACT_ATOMS: atom_id res chain seq x y z
N MET A 1 12.43 45.75 22.01
CA MET A 1 13.07 44.85 21.04
C MET A 1 12.20 43.61 20.93
N THR A 2 11.35 43.56 19.91
CA THR A 2 10.44 42.43 19.67
C THR A 2 11.21 41.37 18.89
N TYR A 3 11.48 40.23 19.51
CA TYR A 3 12.10 39.09 18.84
C TYR A 3 11.06 38.44 17.94
N ALA A 4 11.21 38.61 16.62
CA ALA A 4 10.52 37.79 15.65
C ALA A 4 11.12 36.38 15.70
N ALA A 5 10.35 35.40 16.17
CA ALA A 5 10.75 34.01 16.10
C ALA A 5 10.81 33.57 14.62
N PRO A 6 11.86 32.86 14.18
CA PRO A 6 11.87 32.27 12.85
C PRO A 6 10.75 31.24 12.78
N VAL A 7 9.86 31.41 11.80
CA VAL A 7 8.87 30.39 11.43
C VAL A 7 9.67 29.17 10.98
N LEU A 8 9.76 28.15 11.83
CA LEU A 8 10.23 26.82 11.44
C LEU A 8 9.40 26.42 10.22
N ALA A 9 10.06 26.22 9.08
CA ALA A 9 9.46 25.62 7.92
C ALA A 9 8.66 24.41 8.40
N ALA A 10 7.35 24.41 8.18
CA ALA A 10 6.49 23.34 8.61
C ALA A 10 7.10 22.03 8.13
N ASP A 11 7.56 21.20 9.07
CA ASP A 11 8.04 19.85 8.80
C ASP A 11 6.87 19.13 8.13
N VAL A 12 6.93 18.97 6.81
CA VAL A 12 5.89 18.29 6.04
C VAL A 12 5.96 16.84 6.46
N ASP A 13 5.00 16.38 7.27
CA ASP A 13 4.91 14.99 7.65
C ASP A 13 4.74 14.13 6.38
N PRO A 14 5.71 13.26 6.04
CA PRO A 14 5.61 12.46 4.83
C PRO A 14 4.43 11.49 4.86
N ALA A 15 3.90 11.15 6.05
CA ALA A 15 2.69 10.34 6.18
C ALA A 15 1.42 11.07 5.68
N SER A 16 1.44 12.40 5.65
CA SER A 16 0.32 13.21 5.13
C SER A 16 0.27 13.24 3.60
N LEU A 17 1.37 12.89 2.93
CA LEU A 17 1.59 13.00 1.48
C LEU A 17 1.02 11.82 0.67
N TYR A 18 0.43 10.83 1.33
CA TYR A 18 -0.18 9.70 0.66
C TYR A 18 -1.39 9.20 1.43
N GLU A 19 -2.13 8.32 0.77
CA GLU A 19 -3.19 7.52 1.34
C GLU A 19 -2.99 6.07 0.91
N VAL A 20 -3.06 5.15 1.88
CA VAL A 20 -3.07 3.71 1.57
C VAL A 20 -4.47 3.20 1.81
N SER A 21 -5.04 2.57 0.78
CA SER A 21 -6.36 1.96 0.83
C SER A 21 -6.25 0.48 0.47
N THR A 22 -6.99 -0.35 1.20
CA THR A 22 -7.16 -1.78 0.89
C THR A 22 -8.54 -2.08 0.29
N GLU A 23 -9.22 -1.05 -0.21
CA GLU A 23 -10.52 -1.17 -0.87
C GLU A 23 -10.42 -2.09 -2.09
N GLY A 24 -11.42 -2.98 -2.21
CA GLY A 24 -11.45 -4.05 -3.21
C GLY A 24 -10.87 -5.37 -2.71
N THR A 25 -10.32 -5.42 -1.49
CA THR A 25 -9.96 -6.69 -0.86
C THR A 25 -11.21 -7.50 -0.54
N SER A 26 -11.22 -8.78 -0.90
CA SER A 26 -12.27 -9.73 -0.56
C SER A 26 -12.26 -10.01 0.95
N ALA A 27 -13.16 -9.37 1.70
CA ALA A 27 -13.34 -9.63 3.14
C ALA A 27 -14.11 -10.93 3.40
N GLN A 28 -14.87 -11.42 2.42
CA GLN A 28 -15.58 -12.69 2.48
C GLN A 28 -15.38 -13.45 1.16
N VAL A 29 -15.11 -14.75 1.25
CA VAL A 29 -14.91 -15.65 0.11
C VAL A 29 -15.53 -17.00 0.42
N LYS A 30 -15.97 -17.75 -0.58
CA LYS A 30 -16.44 -19.12 -0.37
C LYS A 30 -15.28 -20.09 -0.28
N ALA A 31 -15.42 -21.16 0.48
CA ALA A 31 -14.43 -22.23 0.54
C ALA A 31 -14.14 -22.78 -0.86
N GLY A 32 -12.86 -22.87 -1.22
CA GLY A 32 -12.41 -23.32 -2.53
C GLY A 32 -12.45 -22.24 -3.63
N GLU A 33 -12.93 -21.03 -3.34
CA GLU A 33 -12.85 -19.91 -4.26
C GLU A 33 -11.60 -19.05 -4.03
N THR A 34 -11.29 -18.25 -5.05
CA THR A 34 -10.15 -17.31 -5.05
C THR A 34 -10.65 -15.92 -4.67
N GLY A 35 -10.15 -15.39 -3.57
CA GLY A 35 -10.30 -13.98 -3.20
C GLY A 35 -9.22 -13.12 -3.84
N SER A 36 -9.37 -11.81 -3.69
CA SER A 36 -8.36 -10.84 -4.11
C SER A 36 -7.97 -9.94 -2.95
N PHE A 37 -6.68 -9.82 -2.68
CA PHE A 37 -6.12 -8.77 -1.83
C PHE A 37 -5.77 -7.59 -2.70
N VAL A 38 -6.23 -6.40 -2.33
CA VAL A 38 -5.97 -5.17 -3.05
C VAL A 38 -5.33 -4.17 -2.11
N LEU A 39 -4.23 -3.56 -2.55
CA LEU A 39 -3.60 -2.43 -1.87
C LEU A 39 -3.31 -1.34 -2.89
N THR A 40 -3.78 -0.14 -2.63
CA THR A 40 -3.55 1.04 -3.47
C THR A 40 -2.85 2.11 -2.64
N ILE A 41 -1.79 2.70 -3.19
CA ILE A 41 -1.09 3.84 -2.61
C ILE A 41 -1.38 5.03 -3.50
N LYS A 42 -2.19 5.98 -3.02
CA LYS A 42 -2.45 7.24 -3.72
C LYS A 42 -1.53 8.30 -3.16
N SER A 43 -0.67 8.85 -4.00
CA SER A 43 0.12 10.03 -3.66
C SER A 43 -0.74 11.29 -3.71
N LYS A 44 -0.44 12.27 -2.85
CA LYS A 44 -1.11 13.59 -2.84
C LYS A 44 -0.25 14.63 -3.54
N GLU A 45 -0.77 15.85 -3.66
CA GLU A 45 -0.19 16.91 -4.48
C GLU A 45 1.31 17.13 -4.23
N GLY A 46 2.10 17.03 -5.31
CA GLY A 46 3.56 17.20 -5.29
C GLY A 46 4.34 15.99 -4.77
N ALA A 47 3.67 14.92 -4.34
CA ALA A 47 4.29 13.68 -3.89
C ALA A 47 4.17 12.57 -4.94
N HIS A 48 5.10 11.62 -4.89
CA HIS A 48 5.08 10.41 -5.72
C HIS A 48 5.77 9.28 -4.98
N VAL A 49 5.37 8.05 -5.31
CA VAL A 49 6.13 6.88 -4.88
C VAL A 49 7.40 6.80 -5.71
N SER A 50 8.55 6.72 -5.05
CA SER A 50 9.85 6.62 -5.72
C SER A 50 9.93 5.35 -6.56
N ASP A 51 10.33 5.51 -7.82
CA ASP A 51 10.65 4.43 -8.75
C ASP A 51 12.13 4.00 -8.65
N GLU A 52 12.99 4.84 -8.07
CA GLU A 52 14.39 4.52 -7.78
C GLU A 52 14.57 3.72 -6.49
N ALA A 53 13.76 4.02 -5.46
CA ALA A 53 13.85 3.35 -4.17
C ALA A 53 13.01 2.06 -4.12
N PRO A 54 13.45 1.04 -3.37
CA PRO A 54 12.75 -0.24 -3.35
C PRO A 54 11.40 -0.13 -2.63
N LEU A 55 10.31 -0.28 -3.39
CA LEU A 55 9.00 -0.63 -2.84
C LEU A 55 8.93 -2.14 -2.62
N ARG A 56 8.53 -2.54 -1.42
CA ARG A 56 8.27 -3.94 -1.05
C ARG A 56 6.92 -4.04 -0.36
N LEU A 57 6.09 -4.93 -0.86
CA LEU A 57 4.85 -5.35 -0.22
C LEU A 57 4.96 -6.84 0.07
N GLU A 58 4.99 -7.18 1.36
CA GLU A 58 4.95 -8.56 1.82
C GLU A 58 3.51 -8.89 2.23
N VAL A 59 2.94 -9.96 1.70
CA VAL A 59 1.58 -10.44 2.02
C VAL A 59 1.70 -11.85 2.57
N LYS A 60 1.14 -12.08 3.76
CA LYS A 60 1.07 -13.37 4.41
C LYS A 60 -0.39 -13.72 4.68
N GLY A 61 -0.74 -14.98 4.48
CA GLY A 61 -2.07 -15.48 4.79
C GLY A 61 -2.04 -16.43 5.98
N THR A 62 -2.98 -16.26 6.91
CA THR A 62 -3.32 -17.25 7.92
C THR A 62 -4.58 -17.98 7.47
N LEU A 63 -4.51 -19.29 7.23
CA LEU A 63 -5.57 -20.11 6.60
C LEU A 63 -5.93 -19.71 5.16
N LEU A 64 -5.18 -18.77 4.58
CA LEU A 64 -5.31 -18.29 3.21
C LEU A 64 -3.95 -18.40 2.55
N THR A 65 -3.91 -18.66 1.25
CA THR A 65 -2.66 -18.77 0.49
C THR A 65 -2.63 -17.70 -0.59
N PRO A 66 -1.88 -16.59 -0.39
CA PRO A 66 -1.65 -15.61 -1.44
C PRO A 66 -0.86 -16.23 -2.59
N ALA A 67 -1.23 -15.94 -3.83
CA ALA A 67 -0.51 -16.39 -5.01
C ALA A 67 0.91 -15.78 -5.10
N LYS A 68 1.11 -14.62 -4.46
CA LYS A 68 2.39 -13.94 -4.37
C LYS A 68 2.55 -13.29 -3.02
N GLU A 69 3.57 -13.70 -2.27
CA GLU A 69 3.83 -13.18 -0.93
C GLU A 69 4.73 -11.95 -0.91
N LYS A 70 5.48 -11.69 -1.99
CA LYS A 70 6.42 -10.58 -2.08
C LYS A 70 6.22 -9.87 -3.41
N LEU A 71 5.80 -8.61 -3.34
CA LEU A 71 5.56 -7.75 -4.49
C LEU A 71 6.54 -6.58 -4.46
N VAL A 72 6.98 -6.18 -5.65
CA VAL A 72 7.80 -4.99 -5.90
C VAL A 72 7.04 -4.01 -6.78
N LEU A 73 7.54 -2.79 -6.97
CA LEU A 73 6.87 -1.77 -7.77
C LEU A 73 6.44 -2.26 -9.16
N SER A 74 7.25 -3.10 -9.82
CA SER A 74 6.94 -3.69 -11.13
C SER A 74 5.74 -4.64 -11.14
N ASP A 75 5.31 -5.15 -9.98
CA ASP A 75 4.11 -5.96 -9.83
C ASP A 75 2.83 -5.11 -9.70
N SER A 76 2.98 -3.78 -9.62
CA SER A 76 1.84 -2.87 -9.62
C SER A 76 1.08 -2.99 -10.94
N VAL A 77 -0.23 -3.20 -10.86
CA VAL A 77 -1.14 -3.17 -12.01
C VAL A 77 -1.58 -1.75 -12.37
N ALA A 78 -1.13 -0.75 -11.61
CA ALA A 78 -1.45 0.65 -11.88
C ALA A 78 -0.83 1.13 -13.18
N LYS A 79 -1.59 1.97 -13.88
CA LYS A 79 -1.14 2.69 -15.07
C LYS A 79 -1.08 4.16 -14.75
N LYS A 80 -0.11 4.88 -15.34
CA LYS A 80 -0.06 6.33 -15.25
C LYS A 80 -1.35 6.89 -15.82
N ALA A 81 -2.05 7.74 -15.07
CA ALA A 81 -3.16 8.50 -15.62
C ALA A 81 -2.62 9.59 -16.56
N GLU A 82 -3.46 10.05 -17.48
CA GLU A 82 -3.11 11.15 -18.37
C GLU A 82 -2.79 12.41 -17.53
N GLY A 83 -1.61 13.01 -17.75
CA GLY A 83 -1.13 14.16 -16.98
C GLY A 83 -0.37 13.86 -15.69
N GLN A 84 -0.23 12.59 -15.27
CA GLN A 84 0.60 12.22 -14.13
C GLN A 84 2.03 11.82 -14.55
N ALA A 85 3.03 12.37 -13.87
CA ALA A 85 4.43 11.97 -14.05
C ALA A 85 4.68 10.54 -13.50
N PHE A 86 4.01 10.18 -12.41
CA PHE A 86 4.17 8.91 -11.70
C PHE A 86 2.81 8.23 -11.51
N ALA A 87 2.78 6.90 -11.63
CA ALA A 87 1.56 6.12 -11.37
C ALA A 87 1.44 5.84 -9.88
N ASP A 88 0.23 5.98 -9.35
CA ASP A 88 -0.11 5.56 -7.99
C ASP A 88 -0.14 4.03 -7.89
N PRO A 89 0.80 3.37 -7.18
CA PRO A 89 0.92 1.92 -7.20
C PRO A 89 -0.34 1.22 -6.70
N ARG A 90 -0.76 0.18 -7.43
CA ARG A 90 -1.90 -0.67 -7.09
C ARG A 90 -1.49 -2.12 -7.22
N PHE A 91 -1.59 -2.87 -6.14
CA PHE A 91 -1.27 -4.29 -6.09
C PHE A 91 -2.55 -5.08 -5.98
N VAL A 92 -2.67 -6.13 -6.79
CA VAL A 92 -3.77 -7.09 -6.73
C VAL A 92 -3.15 -8.47 -6.62
N VAL A 93 -3.37 -9.11 -5.48
CA VAL A 93 -2.82 -10.44 -5.17
C VAL A 93 -3.99 -11.39 -5.00
N PRO A 94 -4.21 -12.34 -5.93
CA PRO A 94 -5.21 -13.37 -5.71
C PRO A 94 -4.76 -14.26 -4.55
N PHE A 95 -5.71 -14.74 -3.75
CA PHE A 95 -5.46 -15.71 -2.68
C PHE A 95 -6.49 -16.82 -2.71
N THR A 96 -6.06 -18.04 -2.40
CA THR A 96 -6.94 -19.20 -2.34
C THR A 96 -7.25 -19.58 -0.89
N THR A 97 -8.37 -20.26 -0.70
CA THR A 97 -8.81 -20.74 0.61
C THR A 97 -8.96 -22.25 0.58
N ALA A 98 -8.37 -22.93 1.57
CA ALA A 98 -8.41 -24.40 1.62
C ALA A 98 -9.70 -24.92 2.29
N SER A 99 -10.20 -24.19 3.31
CA SER A 99 -11.33 -24.60 4.13
C SER A 99 -12.10 -23.39 4.63
N ALA A 100 -13.40 -23.56 4.88
CA ALA A 100 -14.22 -22.57 5.58
C ALA A 100 -13.64 -22.24 6.96
N GLY A 101 -13.73 -20.98 7.37
CA GLY A 101 -13.14 -20.50 8.61
C GLY A 101 -12.69 -19.04 8.55
N LYS A 102 -12.21 -18.53 9.68
CA LYS A 102 -11.71 -17.15 9.79
C LYS A 102 -10.21 -17.13 9.48
N GLY A 103 -9.86 -16.61 8.31
CA GLY A 103 -8.48 -16.33 7.93
C GLY A 103 -8.11 -14.87 8.14
N SER A 104 -6.82 -14.57 7.94
CA SER A 104 -6.32 -13.19 7.91
C SER A 104 -5.30 -13.01 6.79
N LEU A 105 -5.24 -11.81 6.24
CA LEU A 105 -4.17 -11.36 5.36
C LEU A 105 -3.37 -10.26 6.06
N ASP A 106 -2.13 -10.57 6.38
CA ASP A 106 -1.18 -9.67 6.99
C ASP A 106 -0.27 -9.09 5.90
N ALA A 107 -0.40 -7.80 5.65
CA ALA A 107 0.36 -7.10 4.63
C ALA A 107 1.33 -6.10 5.27
N LYS A 108 2.60 -6.19 4.93
CA LYS A 108 3.64 -5.24 5.32
C LYS A 108 4.14 -4.51 4.08
N LEU A 109 3.81 -3.24 4.01
CA LEU A 109 4.21 -2.34 2.94
C LEU A 109 5.39 -1.48 3.40
N VAL A 110 6.46 -1.45 2.61
CA VAL A 110 7.59 -0.54 2.74
C VAL A 110 7.76 0.17 1.41
N PHE A 111 7.75 1.49 1.41
CA PHE A 111 7.93 2.30 0.21
C PHE A 111 8.58 3.63 0.57
N PHE A 112 8.93 4.42 -0.43
CA PHE A 112 9.44 5.77 -0.22
C PHE A 112 8.49 6.75 -0.90
N ILE A 113 8.03 7.73 -0.13
CA ILE A 113 7.26 8.85 -0.66
C ILE A 113 8.22 10.02 -0.85
N CYS A 114 8.27 10.53 -2.08
CA CYS A 114 9.17 11.59 -2.49
C CYS A 114 8.38 12.81 -2.95
N THR A 115 8.92 13.98 -2.67
CA THR A 115 8.52 15.28 -3.22
C THR A 115 9.76 15.94 -3.79
N GLU A 116 9.64 17.16 -4.30
CA GLU A 116 10.80 17.95 -4.74
C GLU A 116 11.82 18.24 -3.62
N LYS A 117 11.40 18.15 -2.35
CA LYS A 117 12.23 18.56 -1.19
C LYS A 117 12.65 17.41 -0.30
N ILE A 118 11.85 16.35 -0.22
CA ILE A 118 12.05 15.25 0.72
C ILE A 118 11.75 13.90 0.08
N CYS A 119 12.53 12.88 0.44
CA CYS A 119 12.25 11.47 0.16
C CYS A 119 12.29 10.70 1.49
N ALA A 120 11.15 10.22 1.94
CA ALA A 120 11.03 9.57 3.24
C ALA A 120 10.55 8.14 3.11
N ARG A 121 11.22 7.23 3.84
CA ARG A 121 10.80 5.84 3.95
C ARG A 121 9.54 5.73 4.79
N GLN A 122 8.55 5.03 4.25
CA GLN A 122 7.27 4.73 4.89
C GLN A 122 7.15 3.22 5.10
N GLN A 123 6.65 2.83 6.27
CA GLN A 123 6.33 1.46 6.57
C GLN A 123 4.92 1.40 7.15
N LYS A 124 4.08 0.54 6.59
CA LYS A 124 2.71 0.30 7.03
C LYS A 124 2.46 -1.20 7.14
N THR A 125 1.74 -1.58 8.18
CA THR A 125 1.29 -2.96 8.37
C THR A 125 -0.22 -2.94 8.45
N PHE A 126 -0.85 -3.85 7.71
CA PHE A 126 -2.29 -4.03 7.66
C PHE A 126 -2.58 -5.49 8.01
N SER A 127 -3.63 -5.72 8.80
CA SER A 127 -4.14 -7.05 9.06
C SER A 127 -5.61 -7.03 8.70
N LEU A 128 -5.96 -7.75 7.64
CA LEU A 128 -7.32 -7.81 7.12
C LEU A 128 -7.93 -9.15 7.47
N PRO A 129 -8.98 -9.21 8.29
CA PRO A 129 -9.71 -10.44 8.50
C PRO A 129 -10.44 -10.82 7.22
N VAL A 130 -10.40 -12.10 6.86
CA VAL A 130 -11.17 -12.68 5.75
C VAL A 130 -11.98 -13.84 6.28
N GLU A 131 -13.28 -13.79 6.06
CA GLU A 131 -14.18 -14.88 6.41
C GLU A 131 -14.38 -15.80 5.21
N VAL A 132 -14.04 -17.07 5.39
CA VAL A 132 -14.26 -18.12 4.40
C VAL A 132 -15.56 -18.82 4.74
N LEU A 133 -16.58 -18.63 3.90
CA LEU A 133 -17.94 -19.16 4.02
C LEU A 133 -18.03 -20.59 3.48
#